data_AF-A0A0P8ACE6-F1
#
_entry.id   AF-A0A0P8ACE6-F1
#
_cell.length_a   1.000
_cell.length_b   1.000
_cell.length_c   1.000
_cell.angle_alpha   90.00
_cell.angle_beta   90.00
_cell.angle_gamma   90.00
#
_symmetry.space_group_name_H-M   'P 1'
#
loop_
_entity.id
_entity.type
_entity.pdbx_description
1 polymer ?
#
loop_
_entity_poly.entity_id
_entity_poly.type
_entity_poly.pdbx_seq_one_letter_code
_entity_poly.pdbx_strand_id
1 'polypeptide(L)'
;MAPRPRRLRFGFPVKGVIFASVAAVLVKAYLIWTLGDDVYGAAVSQLLSGNQFERAAGLVLAPDMVSLWLVDAYQYIYRFIVSVATALETGTFPDFA
;
A
#
# COMPACT_ATOMS: atom_id res chain seq x y z
N MET A 1 -51.33 5.87 19.46
CA MET A 1 -50.51 6.02 18.22
C MET A 1 -49.31 5.09 18.33
N ALA A 2 -49.26 4.03 17.53
CA ALA A 2 -48.10 3.12 17.51
C ALA A 2 -46.99 3.70 16.61
N PRO A 3 -45.70 3.68 17.02
CA PRO A 3 -44.61 4.21 16.22
C PRO A 3 -44.39 3.34 14.97
N ARG A 4 -44.45 3.95 13.78
CA ARG A 4 -44.13 3.28 12.52
C ARG A 4 -42.62 2.93 12.49
N PRO A 5 -42.24 1.68 12.16
CA PRO A 5 -40.84 1.28 12.10
C PRO A 5 -40.13 2.03 10.97
N ARG A 6 -39.14 2.84 11.34
CA ARG A 6 -38.29 3.61 10.43
C ARG A 6 -37.34 2.61 9.77
N ARG A 7 -37.59 2.26 8.50
CA ARG A 7 -36.73 1.38 7.71
C ARG A 7 -35.32 1.98 7.63
N LEU A 8 -34.37 1.39 8.33
CA LEU A 8 -32.94 1.67 8.18
C LEU A 8 -32.53 1.22 6.78
N ARG A 9 -32.24 2.18 5.89
CA ARG A 9 -31.71 1.90 4.56
C ARG A 9 -30.25 1.47 4.77
N PHE A 10 -30.02 0.17 4.89
CA PHE A 10 -28.70 -0.44 4.72
C PHE A 10 -28.28 -0.26 3.26
N GLY A 11 -27.81 0.95 2.92
CA GLY A 11 -27.05 1.14 1.70
C GLY A 11 -25.71 0.44 1.87
N PHE A 12 -25.31 -0.38 0.91
CA PHE A 12 -23.98 -0.97 0.91
C PHE A 12 -22.94 0.16 1.02
N PRO A 13 -22.00 0.11 1.98
CA PRO A 13 -21.12 1.24 2.28
C PRO A 13 -19.99 1.35 1.24
N VAL A 14 -20.33 1.66 -0.01
CA VAL A 14 -19.41 1.74 -1.16
C VAL A 14 -18.21 2.64 -0.86
N LYS A 15 -18.45 3.79 -0.21
CA LYS A 15 -17.39 4.73 0.17
C LYS A 15 -16.35 4.10 1.12
N GLY A 16 -16.81 3.30 2.08
CA GLY A 16 -15.93 2.62 3.02
C GLY A 16 -15.09 1.54 2.34
N VAL A 17 -15.70 0.78 1.43
CA VAL A 17 -14.98 -0.25 0.66
C VAL A 17 -13.91 0.37 -0.22
N ILE A 18 -14.22 1.47 -0.93
CA ILE A 18 -13.23 2.17 -1.75
C ILE A 18 -12.07 2.66 -0.90
N PHE A 19 -12.35 3.30 0.24
CA PHE A 19 -11.31 3.81 1.12
C PHE A 19 -10.43 2.69 1.69
N ALA A 20 -11.04 1.58 2.11
CA ALA A 20 -10.32 0.41 2.61
C ALA A 20 -9.43 -0.21 1.52
N SER A 21 -9.91 -0.31 0.28
CA SER A 21 -9.12 -0.82 -0.84
C SER A 21 -7.91 0.06 -1.12
N VAL A 22 -8.08 1.39 -1.14
CA VAL A 22 -6.96 2.33 -1.34
C VAL A 22 -5.94 2.21 -0.20
N ALA A 23 -6.40 2.16 1.04
CA ALA A 23 -5.54 1.98 2.21
C ALA A 23 -4.76 0.66 2.14
N ALA A 24 -5.40 -0.44 1.73
CA ALA A 24 -4.74 -1.74 1.61
C ALA A 24 -3.59 -1.71 0.58
N VAL A 25 -3.82 -1.10 -0.59
CA VAL A 25 -2.80 -0.95 -1.63
C VAL A 25 -1.62 -0.10 -1.14
N LEU A 26 -1.91 1.01 -0.45
CA LEU A 26 -0.89 1.90 0.12
C LEU A 26 -0.01 1.17 1.15
N VAL A 27 -0.64 0.47 2.11
CA VAL A 27 0.08 -0.30 3.13
C VAL A 27 0.96 -1.37 2.48
N LYS A 28 0.43 -2.08 1.48
CA LYS A 28 1.17 -3.11 0.76
C LYS A 28 2.37 -2.57 0.01
N ALA A 29 2.20 -1.48 -0.73
CA ALA A 29 3.30 -0.82 -1.43
C ALA A 29 4.36 -0.30 -0.46
N TYR A 30 3.94 0.25 0.68
CA TYR A 30 4.86 0.68 1.74
C TYR A 30 5.67 -0.49 2.31
N LEU A 31 5.05 -1.65 2.53
CA LEU A 31 5.75 -2.86 2.97
C LEU A 31 6.78 -3.33 1.93
N ILE A 32 6.41 -3.35 0.65
CA ILE A 32 7.34 -3.73 -0.43
C ILE A 32 8.50 -2.73 -0.50
N TRP A 33 8.20 -1.43 -0.43
CA TRP A 33 9.22 -0.37 -0.47
C TRP A 33 10.21 -0.44 0.70
N THR A 34 9.74 -0.76 1.91
CA THR A 34 10.59 -0.80 3.11
C THR A 34 11.37 -2.10 3.27
N LEU A 35 10.75 -3.25 2.96
CA LEU A 35 11.41 -4.57 3.07
C LEU A 35 12.27 -4.90 1.84
N GLY A 36 11.93 -4.36 0.67
CA GLY A 36 12.47 -4.77 -0.61
C GLY A 36 11.74 -5.99 -1.18
N ASP A 37 11.83 -6.14 -2.51
CA ASP A 37 11.10 -7.18 -3.27
C ASP A 37 11.47 -8.60 -2.82
N ASP A 38 12.75 -8.87 -2.57
CA ASP A 38 13.23 -10.22 -2.23
C ASP A 38 12.69 -10.68 -0.86
N VAL A 39 12.80 -9.83 0.16
CA VAL A 39 12.37 -10.16 1.53
C VAL A 39 10.85 -10.25 1.61
N TYR A 40 10.14 -9.33 0.95
CA TYR A 40 8.69 -9.36 0.89
C TYR A 40 8.18 -10.60 0.14
N GLY A 41 8.77 -10.90 -1.02
CA GLY A 41 8.46 -12.07 -1.82
C GLY A 41 8.69 -13.38 -1.06
N ALA A 42 9.80 -13.49 -0.31
CA ALA A 42 10.07 -14.62 0.54
C ALA A 42 9.00 -14.78 1.64
N ALA A 43 8.61 -13.71 2.32
CA ALA A 43 7.57 -13.74 3.35
C ALA A 43 6.19 -14.17 2.78
N VAL A 44 5.81 -13.64 1.61
CA VAL A 44 4.59 -14.06 0.91
C VAL A 44 4.64 -15.53 0.52
N SER A 45 5.79 -16.00 0.00
CA SER A 45 5.95 -17.40 -0.38
C SER A 45 5.81 -18.34 0.82
N GLN A 46 6.35 -17.94 1.98
CA GLN A 46 6.22 -18.67 3.23
C GLN A 46 4.75 -18.75 3.67
N LEU A 47 4.01 -17.63 3.62
CA LEU A 47 2.58 -17.60 3.93
C LEU A 47 1.77 -18.50 3.00
N LEU A 48 2.07 -18.53 1.70
CA LEU A 48 1.39 -19.38 0.73
C LEU A 48 1.64 -20.87 0.96
N SER A 49 2.79 -21.23 1.54
CA SER A 49 3.13 -22.62 1.94
C SER A 49 2.55 -23.04 3.29
N GLY A 50 1.97 -22.10 4.04
CA GLY A 50 1.51 -22.29 5.40
C GLY A 50 0.12 -22.93 5.56
N ASN A 51 -0.45 -22.76 6.74
CA ASN A 51 -1.81 -23.24 7.06
C ASN A 51 -2.89 -22.49 6.23
N GLN A 52 -4.15 -22.91 6.30
CA GLN A 52 -5.22 -22.31 5.49
C GLN A 52 -5.39 -20.78 5.71
N PHE A 53 -5.22 -20.32 6.95
CA PHE A 53 -5.30 -18.90 7.28
C PHE A 53 -4.08 -18.12 6.75
N GLU A 54 -2.88 -18.67 6.93
CA GLU A 54 -1.64 -18.10 6.39
C GLU A 54 -1.68 -18.02 4.86
N ARG A 55 -2.20 -19.06 4.20
CA ARG A 55 -2.37 -19.08 2.76
C ARG A 55 -3.36 -18.04 2.27
N ALA A 56 -4.45 -17.82 3.01
CA ALA A 56 -5.38 -16.72 2.72
C ALA A 56 -4.70 -15.35 2.86
N ALA A 57 -3.91 -15.15 3.93
CA ALA A 57 -3.13 -13.92 4.10
C ALA A 57 -2.10 -13.74 2.97
N GLY A 58 -1.42 -14.82 2.57
CA GLY A 58 -0.47 -14.82 1.46
C GLY A 58 -1.10 -14.43 0.13
N LEU A 59 -2.33 -14.87 -0.15
CA LEU A 59 -3.07 -14.48 -1.35
C LEU A 59 -3.46 -13.00 -1.35
N VAL A 60 -3.85 -12.45 -0.20
CA VAL A 60 -4.17 -11.02 -0.07
C VAL A 60 -2.91 -10.15 -0.22
N LEU A 61 -1.80 -10.63 0.33
CA LEU A 61 -0.49 -9.95 0.30
C LEU A 61 0.30 -10.23 -0.99
N ALA A 62 -0.14 -11.12 -1.87
CA ALA A 62 0.58 -11.44 -3.11
C ALA A 62 0.77 -10.18 -3.97
N PRO A 63 1.99 -9.81 -4.37
CA PRO A 63 2.27 -8.52 -5.02
C PRO A 63 1.39 -8.29 -6.26
N ASP A 64 0.83 -7.09 -6.37
CA ASP A 64 -0.03 -6.68 -7.49
C ASP A 64 0.58 -5.48 -8.24
N MET A 65 0.20 -5.31 -9.49
CA MET A 65 0.77 -4.26 -10.35
C MET A 65 0.58 -2.85 -9.81
N VAL A 66 -0.52 -2.58 -9.09
CA VAL A 66 -0.79 -1.23 -8.56
C VAL A 66 0.14 -0.94 -7.38
N SER A 67 0.31 -1.90 -6.47
CA SER A 67 1.27 -1.76 -5.38
C SER A 67 2.71 -1.63 -5.87
N LEU A 68 3.10 -2.38 -6.90
CA LEU A 68 4.45 -2.27 -7.50
C LEU A 68 4.68 -0.89 -8.14
N TRP A 69 3.70 -0.37 -8.89
CA TRP A 69 3.78 0.98 -9.44
C TRP A 69 3.88 2.06 -8.33
N LEU A 70 3.22 1.86 -7.20
CA LEU A 70 3.36 2.75 -6.05
C LEU A 70 4.76 2.70 -5.41
N VAL A 71 5.43 1.54 -5.41
CA VAL A 71 6.81 1.42 -4.91
C VAL A 71 7.75 2.31 -5.73
N ASP A 72 7.60 2.32 -7.06
CA ASP A 72 8.36 3.21 -7.94
C ASP A 72 8.10 4.70 -7.62
N ALA A 73 6.84 5.05 -7.35
CA ALA A 73 6.48 6.40 -6.93
C ALA A 73 7.13 6.77 -5.58
N TYR A 74 7.13 5.86 -4.60
CA TYR A 74 7.82 6.07 -3.32
C TYR A 74 9.32 6.25 -3.50
N GLN A 75 9.96 5.42 -4.34
CA GLN A 75 11.38 5.54 -4.67
C GLN A 75 11.70 6.90 -5.31
N TYR A 76 10.88 7.35 -6.26
CA TYR A 76 11.05 8.65 -6.90
C TYR A 76 10.97 9.80 -5.90
N ILE A 77 9.94 9.81 -5.05
CA ILE A 77 9.75 10.85 -4.02
C ILE A 77 10.92 10.85 -3.03
N TYR A 78 11.34 9.67 -2.57
CA TYR A 78 12.46 9.55 -1.63
C TYR A 78 13.75 10.10 -2.23
N ARG A 79 14.09 9.71 -3.47
CA ARG A 79 15.28 10.21 -4.17
C ARG A 79 15.23 11.72 -4.37
N PHE A 80 14.07 12.26 -4.73
CA PHE A 80 13.89 13.71 -4.86
C PHE A 80 14.18 14.42 -3.54
N ILE A 81 13.56 13.98 -2.44
CA ILE A 81 13.76 14.58 -1.11
C ILE A 81 15.23 14.53 -0.70
N VAL A 82 15.88 13.37 -0.85
CA VAL A 82 17.30 13.22 -0.53
C VAL A 82 18.16 14.14 -1.41
N SER A 83 17.90 14.21 -2.71
CA SER A 83 18.67 15.07 -3.62
C SER A 83 18.58 16.55 -3.24
N VAL A 84 17.39 17.03 -2.84
CA VAL A 84 17.18 18.40 -2.38
C VAL A 84 17.88 18.63 -1.04
N ALA A 85 17.76 17.70 -0.09
CA ALA A 85 18.43 17.81 1.20
C ALA A 85 19.95 17.90 1.03
N THR A 86 20.55 17.02 0.22
CA THR A 86 21.97 17.04 -0.09
C THR A 86 22.39 18.32 -0.81
N ALA A 87 21.57 18.84 -1.72
CA ALA A 87 21.84 20.10 -2.42
C ALA A 87 21.91 21.30 -1.47
N LEU A 88 21.01 21.35 -0.49
CA LEU A 88 20.98 22.37 0.55
C LEU A 88 22.19 22.28 1.48
N GLU A 89 22.62 21.06 1.81
CA GLU A 89 23.81 20.83 2.65
C GLU A 89 25.12 21.17 1.92
N THR A 90 25.21 20.90 0.62
CA THR A 90 26.44 21.04 -0.17
C THR A 90 26.52 22.40 -0.90
N GLY A 91 25.43 23.16 -0.95
CA GLY A 91 25.34 24.43 -1.69
C GLY A 91 25.42 24.27 -3.22
N THR A 92 25.27 23.06 -3.73
CA THR A 92 25.34 22.72 -5.15
C THR A 92 24.03 22.05 -5.55
N PHE A 93 23.28 22.68 -6.45
CA PHE A 93 22.01 22.13 -6.93
C PHE A 93 22.27 21.07 -8.01
N PRO A 94 21.64 19.89 -7.91
CA PRO A 94 21.69 18.89 -8.97
C PRO A 94 21.06 19.47 -10.25
N ASP A 95 21.77 19.31 -11.38
CA ASP A 95 21.24 19.62 -12.71
C ASP A 95 20.25 18.53 -13.11
N PHE A 96 18.96 18.88 -13.09
CA PHE A 96 17.88 18.01 -13.58
C PHE A 96 17.67 18.26 -15.08
N ALA A 97 18.60 17.75 -15.89
CA ALA A 97 18.49 17.74 -17.36
C ALA A 97 17.98 16.39 -17.88
#